data_AF-A0A9E3STL1-F1
#
_entry.id   AF-A0A9E3STL1-F1
#
_cell.length_a   1.000
_cell.length_b   1.000
_cell.length_c   1.000
_cell.angle_alpha   90.00
_cell.angle_beta   90.00
_cell.angle_gamma   90.00
#
_symmetry.space_group_name_H-M   'P 1'
#
loop_
_entity.id
_entity.type
_entity.pdbx_description
1 polymer ?
#
loop_
_entity_poly.entity_id
_entity_poly.type
_entity_poly.pdbx_seq_one_letter_code
_entity_poly.pdbx_strand_id
1 'polypeptide(L)'
;MPDANLIRQRVEKHYNQRKEFIIHLIVFGIINGALWAIWALTRGLLGFPWALVVTLGWGSGLAAHFLEARSWSPGHLAAVDRAIDRQMNSIYGPDWRDDTEPEDYARVSAAVTKQFRQNNEFTIHLTIYVIINLLLVMLWFILSGGVGFPIPLVLMALWGAGLAAHGASNYFDSSRSVAARERAVQRALAAEYVTKKKKRQAEPHTISTPDGEQFEVIEDDWEKENRLTDAK
;
A
#
# COMPACT_ATOMS: atom_id res chain seq x y z
N MET A 1 13.25 17.79 -12.74
CA MET A 1 12.05 18.47 -12.17
C MET A 1 10.82 17.66 -12.55
N PRO A 2 9.82 17.47 -11.68
CA PRO A 2 8.59 16.76 -12.05
C PRO A 2 7.94 17.46 -13.25
N ASP A 3 7.50 16.70 -14.25
CA ASP A 3 6.79 17.24 -15.41
C ASP A 3 5.56 18.03 -14.93
N ALA A 4 5.44 19.29 -15.36
CA ALA A 4 4.33 20.18 -15.00
C ALA A 4 2.96 19.55 -15.31
N ASN A 5 2.90 18.70 -16.34
CA ASN A 5 1.69 17.95 -16.69
C ASN A 5 1.27 16.95 -15.59
N LEU A 6 2.22 16.29 -14.94
CA LEU A 6 1.93 15.33 -13.87
C LEU A 6 1.40 16.02 -12.61
N ILE A 7 1.97 17.18 -12.26
CA ILE A 7 1.49 18.00 -11.15
C ILE A 7 0.06 18.46 -11.44
N ARG A 8 -0.18 18.97 -12.65
CA ARG A 8 -1.51 19.38 -13.10
C ARG A 8 -2.51 18.24 -13.02
N GLN A 9 -2.18 17.07 -13.53
CA GLN A 9 -3.05 15.90 -13.51
C GLN A 9 -3.41 15.45 -12.08
N ARG A 10 -2.44 15.44 -11.15
CA ARG A 10 -2.70 15.11 -9.74
C ARG A 10 -3.66 16.12 -9.10
N VAL A 11 -3.43 17.41 -9.34
CA VAL A 11 -4.26 18.49 -8.80
C VAL A 11 -5.67 18.42 -9.38
N GLU A 12 -5.82 18.28 -10.70
CA GLU A 12 -7.11 18.11 -11.36
C GLU A 12 -7.86 16.91 -10.81
N LYS A 13 -7.17 15.77 -10.62
CA LYS A 13 -7.79 14.58 -10.04
C LYS A 13 -8.28 14.81 -8.61
N HIS A 14 -7.51 15.51 -7.77
CA HIS A 14 -7.94 15.89 -6.43
C HIS A 14 -9.22 16.73 -6.45
N TYR A 15 -9.28 17.77 -7.28
CA TYR A 15 -10.47 18.63 -7.40
C TYR A 15 -11.66 17.88 -7.96
N ASN A 16 -11.45 17.03 -8.97
CA ASN A 16 -12.52 16.29 -9.61
C ASN A 16 -13.16 15.29 -8.63
N GLN A 17 -12.36 14.56 -7.86
CA GLN A 17 -12.84 13.63 -6.83
C GLN A 17 -13.65 14.34 -5.73
N ARG A 18 -13.24 15.54 -5.32
CA ARG A 18 -14.01 16.36 -4.36
C ARG A 18 -15.32 16.85 -4.95
N LYS A 19 -15.32 17.30 -6.20
CA LYS A 19 -16.53 17.73 -6.92
C LYS A 19 -17.51 16.57 -7.03
N GLU A 20 -17.05 15.41 -7.48
CA GLU A 20 -17.85 14.19 -7.57
C GLU A 20 -18.47 13.83 -6.21
N PHE A 21 -17.67 13.81 -5.14
CA PHE A 21 -18.18 13.57 -3.80
C PHE A 21 -19.24 14.59 -3.35
N ILE A 22 -19.00 15.89 -3.57
CA ILE A 22 -19.94 16.96 -3.19
C ILE A 22 -21.28 16.80 -3.92
N ILE A 23 -21.24 16.46 -5.22
CA ILE A 23 -22.46 16.22 -6.00
C ILE A 23 -23.25 15.05 -5.40
N HIS A 24 -22.58 13.92 -5.11
CA HIS A 24 -23.22 12.77 -4.48
C HIS A 24 -23.78 13.10 -3.09
N LEU A 25 -23.07 13.90 -2.30
CA LEU A 25 -23.51 14.34 -0.98
C LEU A 25 -24.78 15.21 -1.05
N ILE A 26 -24.82 16.16 -1.98
CA ILE A 26 -25.98 17.05 -2.18
C ILE A 26 -27.18 16.23 -2.63
N VAL A 27 -27.02 15.39 -3.66
CA VAL A 27 -28.10 14.53 -4.17
C VAL A 27 -28.58 13.57 -3.08
N PHE A 28 -27.66 12.97 -2.33
CA PHE A 28 -27.99 12.11 -1.20
C PHE A 28 -28.83 12.86 -0.15
N GLY A 29 -28.42 14.08 0.24
CA GLY A 29 -29.14 14.89 1.21
C GLY A 29 -30.55 15.28 0.76
N ILE A 30 -30.69 15.73 -0.50
CA ILE A 30 -31.99 16.14 -1.07
C ILE A 30 -32.94 14.94 -1.14
N ILE A 31 -32.49 13.83 -1.73
CA ILE A 31 -33.33 12.63 -1.91
C ILE A 31 -33.71 12.06 -0.54
N ASN A 32 -32.76 11.85 0.36
CA ASN A 32 -33.08 11.30 1.68
C ASN A 32 -33.99 12.23 2.48
N GLY A 33 -33.78 13.56 2.42
CA GLY A 33 -34.69 14.52 3.04
C GLY A 33 -36.13 14.35 2.56
N ALA A 34 -36.34 14.20 1.25
CA ALA A 34 -37.66 13.93 0.68
C ALA A 34 -38.23 12.57 1.13
N LEU A 35 -37.41 11.51 1.15
CA LEU A 35 -37.85 10.18 1.61
C LEU A 35 -38.27 10.18 3.07
N TRP A 36 -37.50 10.85 3.94
CA TRP A 36 -37.85 11.01 5.35
C TRP A 36 -39.13 11.83 5.54
N ALA A 37 -39.33 12.89 4.75
CA ALA A 37 -40.57 13.65 4.77
C ALA A 37 -41.77 12.78 4.35
N ILE A 38 -41.66 12.02 3.26
CA ILE A 38 -42.72 11.10 2.81
C ILE A 38 -43.03 10.06 3.88
N TRP A 39 -42.00 9.45 4.47
CA TRP A 39 -42.17 8.46 5.52
C TRP A 39 -42.89 9.05 6.74
N ALA A 40 -42.48 10.23 7.20
CA ALA A 40 -43.08 10.90 8.35
C ALA A 40 -44.55 11.29 8.10
N LEU A 41 -44.89 11.74 6.89
CA LEU A 41 -46.24 12.19 6.53
C LEU A 41 -47.22 11.05 6.24
N THR A 42 -46.74 9.85 5.92
CA THR A 42 -47.61 8.73 5.52
C THR A 42 -48.02 7.84 6.69
N ARG A 43 -47.06 7.20 7.36
CA ARG A 43 -47.31 6.32 8.52
C ARG A 43 -46.28 6.44 9.63
N GLY A 44 -45.18 7.17 9.39
CA GLY A 44 -44.16 7.55 10.37
C GLY A 44 -43.81 6.44 11.36
N LEU A 45 -43.84 6.79 12.64
CA LEU A 45 -43.45 5.94 13.78
C LEU A 45 -44.29 4.66 13.95
N LEU A 46 -45.47 4.57 13.33
CA LEU A 46 -46.33 3.39 13.39
C LEU A 46 -46.05 2.39 12.26
N GLY A 47 -45.17 2.75 11.31
CA GLY A 47 -44.82 1.95 10.14
C GLY A 47 -43.37 1.49 10.13
N PHE A 48 -43.07 0.56 9.22
CA PHE A 48 -41.70 0.12 8.96
C PHE A 48 -40.81 1.31 8.52
N PRO A 49 -39.61 1.50 9.11
CA PRO A 49 -38.75 2.66 8.86
C PRO A 49 -37.96 2.51 7.55
N TRP A 50 -38.65 2.38 6.41
CA TRP A 50 -38.01 2.16 5.11
C TRP A 50 -37.06 3.30 4.71
N ALA A 51 -37.35 4.54 5.12
CA ALA A 51 -36.47 5.68 4.85
C ALA A 51 -35.08 5.49 5.48
N LEU A 52 -35.02 4.95 6.71
CA LEU A 52 -33.77 4.63 7.38
C LEU A 52 -32.96 3.57 6.63
N VAL A 53 -33.64 2.54 6.10
CA VAL A 53 -32.99 1.47 5.32
C VAL A 53 -32.35 2.04 4.07
N VAL A 54 -33.06 2.91 3.34
CA VAL A 54 -32.53 3.58 2.15
C VAL A 54 -31.36 4.51 2.52
N THR A 55 -31.49 5.29 3.59
CA THR A 55 -30.42 6.18 4.07
C THR A 55 -29.15 5.41 4.43
N LEU A 56 -29.25 4.29 5.16
CA LEU A 56 -28.08 3.50 5.53
C LEU A 56 -27.50 2.73 4.32
N GLY A 57 -28.35 2.19 3.46
CA GLY A 57 -27.92 1.50 2.24
C GLY A 57 -27.14 2.43 1.30
N TRP A 58 -27.73 3.57 0.92
CA TRP A 58 -27.06 4.57 0.07
C TRP A 58 -25.94 5.30 0.81
N GLY A 59 -26.07 5.47 2.12
CA GLY A 59 -25.07 6.12 2.98
C GLY A 59 -23.76 5.35 3.01
N SER A 60 -23.80 4.02 2.87
CA SER A 60 -22.59 3.21 2.69
C SER A 60 -21.81 3.58 1.41
N GLY A 61 -22.52 3.83 0.30
CA GLY A 61 -21.92 4.30 -0.95
C GLY A 61 -21.35 5.71 -0.83
N LEU A 62 -22.05 6.60 -0.14
CA LEU A 62 -21.55 7.95 0.16
C LEU A 62 -20.27 7.90 1.01
N ALA A 63 -20.21 7.01 2.01
CA ALA A 63 -19.01 6.79 2.81
C ALA A 63 -17.84 6.27 1.97
N ALA A 64 -18.09 5.36 1.01
CA ALA A 64 -17.09 4.91 0.06
C ALA A 64 -16.52 6.06 -0.79
N HIS A 65 -17.39 6.91 -1.36
CA HIS A 65 -16.97 8.10 -2.12
C HIS A 65 -16.17 9.10 -1.27
N PHE A 66 -16.54 9.28 0.00
CA PHE A 66 -15.78 10.13 0.92
C PHE A 66 -14.36 9.59 1.14
N LEU A 67 -14.23 8.28 1.41
CA LEU A 67 -12.93 7.64 1.61
C LEU A 67 -12.06 7.70 0.34
N GLU A 68 -12.66 7.51 -0.83
CA GLU A 68 -11.98 7.68 -2.10
C GLU A 68 -11.48 9.13 -2.27
N ALA A 69 -12.34 10.13 -2.11
CA ALA A 69 -11.93 11.53 -2.21
C ALA A 69 -10.84 11.91 -1.18
N ARG A 70 -10.89 11.33 0.02
CA ARG A 70 -9.87 11.52 1.07
C ARG A 70 -8.51 10.94 0.68
N SER A 71 -8.48 9.83 -0.06
CA SER A 71 -7.23 9.24 -0.56
C SER A 71 -6.49 10.16 -1.53
N TRP A 72 -7.23 11.01 -2.26
CA TRP A 72 -6.64 11.99 -3.18
C TRP A 72 -6.25 13.30 -2.49
N SER A 73 -6.34 13.42 -1.16
CA SER A 73 -5.98 14.65 -0.44
C SER A 73 -4.47 14.97 -0.50
N PRO A 74 -4.07 16.26 -0.44
CA PRO A 74 -2.65 16.65 -0.46
C PRO A 74 -1.81 15.98 0.62
N GLY A 75 -2.38 15.82 1.83
CA GLY A 75 -1.69 15.14 2.93
C GLY A 75 -1.45 13.65 2.70
N HIS A 76 -2.39 12.96 2.04
CA HIS A 76 -2.24 11.55 1.69
C HIS A 76 -1.20 11.38 0.57
N LEU A 77 -1.29 12.18 -0.49
CA LEU A 77 -0.32 12.17 -1.59
C LEU A 77 1.10 12.46 -1.08
N ALA A 78 1.26 13.45 -0.20
CA ALA A 78 2.55 13.73 0.41
C ALA A 78 3.05 12.58 1.31
N ALA A 79 2.14 11.80 1.93
CA ALA A 79 2.52 10.61 2.69
C ALA A 79 3.00 9.47 1.77
N VAL A 80 2.39 9.31 0.60
CA VAL A 80 2.84 8.39 -0.46
C VAL A 80 4.21 8.81 -0.97
N ASP A 81 4.40 10.08 -1.35
CA ASP A 81 5.69 10.59 -1.83
C ASP A 81 6.80 10.38 -0.77
N ARG A 82 6.53 10.67 0.52
CA ARG A 82 7.46 10.37 1.63
C ARG A 82 7.74 8.87 1.81
N ALA A 83 6.80 7.99 1.50
CA ALA A 83 7.02 6.55 1.57
C ALA A 83 7.90 6.06 0.42
N ILE A 84 7.72 6.63 -0.77
CA ILE A 84 8.58 6.41 -1.94
C ILE A 84 10.01 6.85 -1.61
N ASP A 85 10.20 8.09 -1.15
CA ASP A 85 11.52 8.62 -0.80
C ASP A 85 12.22 7.75 0.26
N ARG A 86 11.49 7.32 1.31
CA ARG A 86 12.03 6.43 2.34
C ARG A 86 12.47 5.09 1.77
N GLN A 87 11.67 4.51 0.88
CA GLN A 87 11.99 3.22 0.29
C GLN A 87 13.16 3.32 -0.69
N MET A 88 13.22 4.38 -1.51
CA MET A 88 14.38 4.66 -2.37
C MET A 88 15.66 4.79 -1.56
N ASN A 89 15.64 5.62 -0.50
CA ASN A 89 16.78 5.79 0.40
C ASN A 89 17.21 4.46 1.07
N SER A 90 16.25 3.60 1.44
CA SER A 90 16.58 2.30 2.05
C SER A 90 17.27 1.30 1.11
N ILE A 91 17.02 1.39 -0.21
CA ILE A 91 17.55 0.45 -1.20
C ILE A 91 18.84 0.97 -1.82
N TYR A 92 18.89 2.27 -2.13
CA TYR A 92 19.94 2.89 -2.93
C TYR A 92 20.82 3.87 -2.15
N GLY A 93 20.45 4.21 -0.90
CA GLY A 93 21.17 5.15 -0.06
C GLY A 93 20.73 6.62 -0.22
N PRO A 94 21.37 7.56 0.50
CA PRO A 94 20.96 8.96 0.55
C PRO A 94 20.97 9.67 -0.81
N ASP A 95 21.93 9.31 -1.65
CA ASP A 95 22.22 9.95 -2.94
C ASP A 95 21.51 9.25 -4.11
N TRP A 96 20.47 8.45 -3.82
CA TRP A 96 19.71 7.70 -4.83
C TRP A 96 19.20 8.56 -5.99
N ARG A 97 19.01 9.86 -5.79
CA ARG A 97 18.53 10.77 -6.85
C ARG A 97 19.54 10.94 -7.99
N ASP A 98 20.82 10.75 -7.71
CA ASP A 98 21.90 10.93 -8.68
C ASP A 98 22.36 9.58 -9.26
N ASP A 99 22.23 8.50 -8.49
CA ASP A 99 22.77 7.17 -8.84
C ASP A 99 21.73 6.17 -9.39
N THR A 100 20.43 6.54 -9.45
CA THR A 100 19.37 5.62 -9.92
C THR A 100 18.78 5.98 -11.27
N GLU A 101 18.45 4.94 -12.03
CA GLU A 101 17.77 5.10 -13.30
C GLU A 101 16.28 5.46 -13.10
N PRO A 102 15.65 6.18 -14.03
CA PRO A 102 14.22 6.50 -13.97
C PRO A 102 13.31 5.26 -13.83
N GLU A 103 13.74 4.12 -14.38
CA GLU A 103 13.02 2.85 -14.28
C GLU A 103 13.00 2.29 -12.86
N ASP A 104 14.09 2.46 -12.09
CA ASP A 104 14.17 2.04 -10.70
C ASP A 104 13.19 2.84 -9.82
N TYR A 105 13.14 4.16 -10.03
CA TYR A 105 12.17 5.02 -9.38
C TYR A 105 10.73 4.66 -9.77
N ALA A 106 10.46 4.39 -11.05
CA ALA A 106 9.13 4.00 -11.53
C ALA A 106 8.67 2.68 -10.87
N ARG A 107 9.57 1.70 -10.74
CA ARG A 107 9.29 0.43 -10.09
C ARG A 107 8.97 0.59 -8.60
N VAL A 108 9.76 1.36 -7.86
CA VAL A 108 9.53 1.59 -6.41
C VAL A 108 8.27 2.41 -6.19
N SER A 109 8.09 3.51 -6.93
CA SER A 109 6.90 4.34 -6.83
C SER A 109 5.61 3.58 -7.15
N ALA A 110 5.61 2.72 -8.18
CA ALA A 110 4.48 1.86 -8.51
C ALA A 110 4.15 0.87 -7.38
N ALA A 111 5.18 0.25 -6.77
CA ALA A 111 5.00 -0.68 -5.66
C ALA A 111 4.38 0.00 -4.42
N VAL A 112 4.92 1.16 -4.01
CA VAL A 112 4.39 1.93 -2.89
C VAL A 112 2.97 2.39 -3.17
N THR A 113 2.72 2.97 -4.35
CA THR A 113 1.38 3.47 -4.73
C THR A 113 0.36 2.34 -4.74
N LYS A 114 0.73 1.16 -5.25
CA LYS A 114 -0.12 -0.04 -5.22
C LYS A 114 -0.50 -0.42 -3.79
N GLN A 115 0.44 -0.42 -2.86
CA GLN A 115 0.19 -0.75 -1.46
C GLN A 115 -0.81 0.24 -0.82
N PHE A 116 -0.62 1.55 -1.02
CA PHE A 116 -1.56 2.55 -0.52
C PHE A 116 -2.95 2.41 -1.13
N ARG A 117 -3.04 2.12 -2.43
CA ARG A 117 -4.32 1.89 -3.10
C ARG A 117 -5.03 0.67 -2.53
N GLN A 118 -4.33 -0.45 -2.35
CA GLN A 118 -4.88 -1.67 -1.76
C GLN A 118 -5.39 -1.44 -0.32
N ASN A 119 -4.67 -0.65 0.48
CA ASN A 119 -5.10 -0.29 1.82
C ASN A 119 -6.40 0.54 1.81
N ASN A 120 -6.53 1.48 0.87
CA ASN A 120 -7.75 2.27 0.73
C ASN A 120 -8.92 1.41 0.24
N GLU A 121 -8.70 0.57 -0.79
CA GLU A 121 -9.68 -0.40 -1.28
C GLU A 121 -10.18 -1.29 -0.13
N PHE A 122 -9.27 -1.85 0.69
CA PHE A 122 -9.63 -2.63 1.86
C PHE A 122 -10.44 -1.82 2.88
N THR A 123 -10.04 -0.58 3.16
CA THR A 123 -10.74 0.30 4.11
C THR A 123 -12.17 0.60 3.64
N ILE A 124 -12.37 0.82 2.34
CA ILE A 124 -13.70 1.02 1.74
C ILE A 124 -14.55 -0.24 1.93
N HIS A 125 -14.03 -1.42 1.60
CA HIS A 125 -14.76 -2.68 1.76
C HIS A 125 -15.10 -2.97 3.22
N LEU A 126 -14.16 -2.76 4.14
CA LEU A 126 -14.39 -2.89 5.58
C LEU A 126 -15.48 -1.93 6.07
N THR A 127 -15.47 -0.69 5.59
CA THR A 127 -16.48 0.32 5.96
C THR A 127 -17.86 -0.08 5.47
N ILE A 128 -17.99 -0.48 4.21
CA ILE A 128 -19.25 -0.98 3.63
C ILE A 128 -19.72 -2.21 4.40
N TYR A 129 -18.82 -3.16 4.66
CA TYR A 129 -19.11 -4.36 5.44
C TYR A 129 -19.71 -4.02 6.81
N VAL A 130 -19.09 -3.10 7.56
CA VAL A 130 -19.61 -2.71 8.89
C VAL A 130 -20.99 -2.07 8.78
N ILE A 131 -21.17 -1.09 7.88
CA ILE A 131 -22.45 -0.37 7.75
C ILE A 131 -23.58 -1.32 7.33
N ILE A 132 -23.35 -2.15 6.33
CA ILE A 132 -24.37 -3.08 5.82
C ILE A 132 -24.71 -4.14 6.87
N ASN A 133 -23.73 -4.67 7.61
CA ASN A 133 -24.04 -5.66 8.63
C ASN A 133 -24.78 -5.08 9.83
N LEU A 134 -24.46 -3.84 10.23
CA LEU A 134 -25.26 -3.12 11.23
C LEU A 134 -26.71 -2.93 10.74
N LEU A 135 -26.91 -2.57 9.47
CA LEU A 135 -28.22 -2.47 8.86
C LEU A 135 -28.97 -3.81 8.85
N LEU A 136 -28.29 -4.91 8.48
CA LEU A 136 -28.90 -6.26 8.45
C LEU A 136 -29.30 -6.74 9.86
N VAL A 137 -28.44 -6.54 10.86
CA VAL A 137 -28.75 -6.89 12.26
C VAL A 137 -29.93 -6.05 12.75
N MET A 138 -29.90 -4.74 12.51
CA MET A 138 -30.99 -3.85 12.88
C MET A 138 -32.32 -4.27 12.21
N LEU A 139 -32.29 -4.57 10.92
CA LEU A 139 -33.47 -5.04 10.18
C LEU A 139 -34.02 -6.34 10.74
N TRP A 140 -33.15 -7.29 11.07
CA TRP A 140 -33.58 -8.54 11.69
C TRP A 140 -34.25 -8.29 13.04
N PHE A 141 -33.70 -7.42 13.89
CA PHE A 141 -34.34 -7.02 15.14
C PHE A 141 -35.71 -6.35 14.92
N ILE A 142 -35.81 -5.42 13.97
CA ILE A 142 -37.08 -4.70 13.69
C ILE A 142 -38.15 -5.63 13.12
N LEU A 143 -37.78 -6.54 12.21
CA LEU A 143 -38.73 -7.38 11.48
C LEU A 143 -39.12 -8.64 12.23
N SER A 144 -38.22 -9.20 13.03
CA SER A 144 -38.45 -10.47 13.72
C SER A 144 -38.47 -10.34 15.24
N GLY A 145 -38.19 -9.17 15.81
CA GLY A 145 -38.00 -9.02 17.26
C GLY A 145 -36.74 -9.72 17.78
N GLY A 146 -35.83 -10.14 16.89
CA GLY A 146 -34.64 -10.90 17.24
C GLY A 146 -34.92 -12.39 17.55
N VAL A 147 -36.10 -12.89 17.17
CA VAL A 147 -36.42 -14.32 17.26
C VAL A 147 -36.32 -15.01 15.89
N GLY A 148 -35.94 -16.29 15.90
CA GLY A 148 -35.75 -17.10 14.71
C GLY A 148 -34.28 -17.27 14.31
N PHE A 149 -34.06 -17.82 13.12
CA PHE A 149 -32.71 -18.11 12.64
C PHE A 149 -31.95 -16.82 12.32
N PRO A 150 -30.72 -16.62 12.83
CA PRO A 150 -30.00 -15.36 12.73
C PRO A 150 -29.27 -15.24 11.37
N ILE A 151 -30.05 -15.08 10.29
CA ILE A 151 -29.53 -14.90 8.92
C ILE A 151 -28.41 -13.85 8.84
N PRO A 152 -28.51 -12.67 9.52
CA PRO A 152 -27.42 -11.69 9.49
C PRO A 152 -26.09 -12.23 10.00
N LEU A 153 -26.10 -13.10 11.03
CA LEU A 153 -24.87 -13.70 11.57
C LEU A 153 -24.19 -14.62 10.56
N VAL A 154 -24.97 -15.39 9.80
CA VAL A 154 -24.44 -16.27 8.75
C VAL A 154 -23.84 -15.45 7.60
N LEU A 155 -24.53 -14.40 7.16
CA LEU A 155 -24.04 -13.49 6.12
C LEU A 155 -22.77 -12.75 6.57
N MET A 156 -22.73 -12.29 7.81
CA MET A 156 -21.53 -11.73 8.45
C MET A 156 -20.38 -12.73 8.41
N ALA A 157 -20.60 -13.98 8.84
CA ALA A 157 -19.54 -14.98 8.86
C ALA A 157 -19.00 -15.27 7.45
N LEU A 158 -19.88 -15.46 6.46
CA LEU A 158 -19.49 -15.77 5.09
C LEU A 158 -18.74 -14.62 4.40
N TRP A 159 -19.27 -13.40 4.47
CA TRP A 159 -18.60 -12.24 3.87
C TRP A 159 -17.39 -11.80 4.67
N GLY A 160 -17.46 -11.91 6.00
CA GLY A 160 -16.37 -11.62 6.93
C GLY A 160 -15.16 -12.51 6.69
N ALA A 161 -15.36 -13.78 6.31
CA ALA A 161 -14.28 -14.66 5.88
C ALA A 161 -13.57 -14.13 4.61
N GLY A 162 -14.32 -13.65 3.62
CA GLY A 162 -13.76 -13.03 2.42
C GLY A 162 -12.98 -11.74 2.73
N LEU A 163 -13.52 -10.89 3.60
CA LEU A 163 -12.84 -9.69 4.06
C LEU A 163 -11.56 -10.02 4.85
N ALA A 164 -11.61 -11.02 5.73
CA ALA A 164 -10.46 -11.50 6.48
C ALA A 164 -9.38 -12.05 5.55
N ALA A 165 -9.76 -12.81 4.51
CA ALA A 165 -8.83 -13.31 3.50
C ALA A 165 -8.15 -12.16 2.74
N HIS A 166 -8.91 -11.12 2.34
CA HIS A 166 -8.35 -9.96 1.65
C HIS A 166 -7.43 -9.11 2.56
N GLY A 167 -7.81 -8.94 3.83
CA GLY A 167 -6.97 -8.29 4.83
C GLY A 167 -5.68 -9.06 5.08
N ALA A 168 -5.79 -10.39 5.20
CA ALA A 168 -4.65 -11.28 5.34
C ALA A 168 -3.73 -11.20 4.11
N SER A 169 -4.24 -11.18 2.88
CA SER A 169 -3.40 -11.02 1.69
C SER A 169 -2.65 -9.68 1.71
N ASN A 170 -3.31 -8.57 2.04
CA ASN A 170 -2.65 -7.26 2.11
C ASN A 170 -1.55 -7.22 3.20
N TYR A 171 -1.80 -7.84 4.35
CA TYR A 171 -0.86 -7.89 5.46
C TYR A 171 0.31 -8.86 5.22
N PHE A 172 0.04 -10.07 4.75
CA PHE A 172 1.06 -11.09 4.54
C PHE A 172 1.87 -10.90 3.25
N ASP A 173 1.30 -10.33 2.18
CA ASP A 173 2.09 -10.01 0.98
C ASP A 173 3.10 -8.92 1.28
N SER A 174 2.76 -7.90 2.07
CA SER A 174 3.71 -6.85 2.43
C SER A 174 4.88 -7.38 3.29
N SER A 175 4.62 -8.27 4.24
CA SER A 175 5.67 -8.84 5.11
C SER A 175 6.54 -9.91 4.43
N ARG A 176 5.91 -10.83 3.68
CA ARG A 176 6.66 -11.88 2.96
C ARG A 176 7.42 -11.33 1.76
N SER A 177 6.86 -10.38 1.01
CA SER A 177 7.56 -9.78 -0.13
C SER A 177 8.77 -8.96 0.31
N VAL A 178 8.67 -8.21 1.41
CA VAL A 178 9.80 -7.45 1.98
C VAL A 178 10.89 -8.41 2.44
N ALA A 179 10.56 -9.43 3.25
CA ALA A 179 11.55 -10.39 3.72
C ALA A 179 12.18 -11.22 2.58
N ALA A 180 11.40 -11.62 1.58
CA ALA A 180 11.92 -12.34 0.41
C ALA A 180 12.81 -11.45 -0.46
N ARG A 181 12.44 -10.18 -0.63
CA ARG A 181 13.23 -9.20 -1.38
C ARG A 181 14.53 -8.87 -0.69
N GLU A 182 14.52 -8.70 0.62
CA GLU A 182 15.72 -8.42 1.42
C GLU A 182 16.70 -9.59 1.38
N ARG A 183 16.19 -10.84 1.43
CA ARG A 183 16.99 -12.04 1.16
C ARG A 183 17.55 -12.08 -0.25
N ALA A 184 16.79 -11.67 -1.26
CA ALA A 184 17.25 -11.64 -2.64
C ALA A 184 18.36 -10.59 -2.83
N VAL A 185 18.22 -9.40 -2.22
CA VAL A 185 19.25 -8.35 -2.20
C VAL A 185 20.51 -8.83 -1.50
N GLN A 186 20.40 -9.43 -0.31
CA GLN A 186 21.54 -9.99 0.40
C GLN A 186 22.27 -11.07 -0.42
N ARG A 187 21.53 -11.93 -1.13
CA ARG A 187 22.13 -12.92 -2.04
C ARG A 187 22.86 -12.25 -3.21
N ALA A 188 22.30 -11.21 -3.81
CA ALA A 188 22.93 -10.47 -4.90
C ALA A 188 24.22 -9.76 -4.43
N LEU A 189 24.17 -9.08 -3.28
CA LEU A 189 25.35 -8.43 -2.68
C LEU A 189 26.44 -9.44 -2.31
N ALA A 190 26.07 -10.58 -1.74
CA ALA A 190 27.03 -11.65 -1.42
C ALA A 190 27.69 -12.20 -2.69
N ALA A 191 26.91 -12.40 -3.77
CA ALA A 191 27.44 -12.83 -5.06
C ALA A 191 28.40 -11.79 -5.63
N GLU A 192 28.03 -10.50 -5.64
CA GLU A 192 28.88 -9.43 -6.16
C GLU A 192 30.17 -9.26 -5.35
N TYR A 193 30.10 -9.39 -4.02
CA TYR A 193 31.26 -9.37 -3.14
C TYR A 193 32.24 -10.51 -3.47
N VAL A 194 31.72 -11.72 -3.69
CA VAL A 194 32.54 -12.88 -4.13
C VAL A 194 33.19 -12.60 -5.48
N THR A 195 32.46 -12.04 -6.44
CA THR A 195 33.00 -11.71 -7.77
C THR A 195 34.10 -10.65 -7.69
N LYS A 196 33.87 -9.56 -6.94
CA LYS A 196 34.88 -8.51 -6.72
C LYS A 196 36.11 -9.04 -5.98
N LYS A 197 35.93 -9.87 -4.96
CA LYS A 197 37.04 -10.50 -4.24
C LYS A 197 37.87 -11.40 -5.16
N LYS A 198 37.21 -12.22 -5.99
CA LYS A 198 37.89 -13.09 -6.96
C LYS A 198 38.65 -12.28 -8.00
N LYS A 199 38.07 -11.18 -8.48
CA LYS A 199 38.75 -10.25 -9.40
C LYS A 199 39.97 -9.60 -8.76
N ARG A 200 39.86 -9.13 -7.52
CA ARG A 200 40.97 -8.52 -6.76
C ARG A 200 42.09 -9.51 -6.42
N GLN A 201 41.77 -10.80 -6.26
CA GLN A 201 42.76 -11.87 -6.10
C GLN A 201 43.39 -12.32 -7.43
N ALA A 202 42.69 -12.11 -8.55
CA ALA A 202 43.19 -12.43 -9.89
C ALA A 202 43.92 -11.26 -10.55
N GLU A 203 43.73 -10.03 -10.05
CA GLU A 203 44.55 -8.88 -10.41
C GLU A 203 45.93 -9.05 -9.74
N PRO A 204 47.00 -9.21 -10.54
CA PRO A 204 48.34 -9.34 -10.00
C PRO A 204 48.70 -8.07 -9.24
N HIS A 205 49.36 -8.21 -8.09
CA HIS A 205 49.93 -7.07 -7.38
C HIS A 205 51.11 -6.53 -8.21
N THR A 206 50.85 -5.56 -9.07
CA THR A 206 51.90 -4.85 -9.79
C THR A 206 52.44 -3.72 -8.93
N ILE A 207 53.72 -3.83 -8.55
CA ILE A 207 54.46 -2.77 -7.89
C ILE A 207 55.22 -2.03 -8.98
N SER A 208 54.96 -0.73 -9.13
CA SER A 208 55.69 0.13 -10.05
C SER A 208 56.88 0.75 -9.33
N THR A 209 58.09 0.53 -9.84
CA THR A 209 59.30 1.20 -9.38
C THR A 209 59.42 2.62 -9.99
N PRO A 210 60.23 3.53 -9.41
CA PRO A 210 60.34 4.93 -9.83
C PRO A 210 60.80 5.17 -11.28
N ASP A 211 61.38 4.15 -11.90
CA ASP A 211 61.89 4.05 -13.27
C ASP A 211 60.86 3.50 -14.28
N GLY A 212 59.65 3.12 -13.83
CA GLY A 212 58.52 2.79 -14.69
C GLY A 212 58.42 1.31 -15.10
N GLU A 213 59.27 0.44 -14.57
CA GLU A 213 59.13 -1.02 -14.75
C GLU A 213 57.99 -1.57 -13.85
N GLN A 214 57.15 -2.42 -14.44
CA GLN A 214 56.04 -3.08 -13.75
C GLN A 214 56.44 -4.51 -13.44
N PHE A 215 56.56 -4.85 -12.15
CA PHE A 215 56.82 -6.23 -11.71
C PHE A 215 55.52 -6.88 -11.27
N GLU A 216 55.21 -8.04 -11.83
CA GLU A 216 54.09 -8.88 -11.40
C GLU A 216 54.53 -9.65 -10.14
N VAL A 217 54.07 -9.24 -8.95
CA VAL A 217 54.37 -9.96 -7.72
C VAL A 217 53.46 -11.18 -7.62
N ILE A 218 54.01 -12.33 -7.98
CA ILE A 218 53.40 -13.64 -7.71
C ILE A 218 53.72 -13.94 -6.24
N GLU A 219 52.73 -13.80 -5.36
CA GLU A 219 52.84 -14.27 -3.98
C GLU A 219 52.81 -15.82 -4.03
N ASP A 220 53.99 -16.44 -4.04
CA ASP A 220 54.13 -17.89 -4.00
C ASP A 220 53.51 -18.43 -2.71
N ASP A 221 52.73 -19.52 -2.80
CA ASP A 221 51.98 -20.14 -1.69
C ASP A 221 52.85 -20.49 -0.46
N TRP A 222 54.17 -20.48 -0.61
CA TRP A 222 55.18 -20.70 0.44
C TRP A 222 55.14 -19.67 1.59
N GLU A 223 54.78 -18.41 1.33
CA GLU A 223 54.75 -17.39 2.39
C GLU A 223 53.51 -17.46 3.30
N LYS A 224 52.38 -17.98 2.78
CA LYS A 224 51.14 -18.12 3.57
C LYS A 224 51.25 -19.24 4.61
N GLU A 225 51.96 -20.31 4.30
CA GLU A 225 52.14 -21.46 5.19
C GLU A 225 53.09 -21.12 6.36
N ASN A 226 54.11 -20.29 6.13
CA ASN A 226 55.03 -19.83 7.18
C ASN A 226 54.41 -18.77 8.11
N ARG A 227 53.59 -17.83 7.61
CA ARG A 227 52.92 -16.85 8.48
C ARG A 227 51.92 -17.48 9.46
N LEU A 228 51.37 -18.66 9.14
CA LEU A 228 50.45 -19.40 10.00
C LEU A 228 51.17 -20.26 11.05
N THR A 229 52.44 -20.59 10.83
CA THR A 229 53.27 -21.37 11.77
C THR A 229 54.00 -20.47 12.77
N ASP A 230 54.32 -19.22 12.40
CA ASP A 230 54.95 -18.24 13.31
C ASP A 230 53.96 -17.53 14.26
N ALA A 231 52.65 -17.69 14.06
CA ALA A 231 51.60 -17.07 14.88
C ALA A 231 51.07 -17.97 16.02
N LYS A 232 51.71 -19.12 16.28
CA LYS A 232 51.44 -20.03 17.40
C LYS A 232 52.56 -19.96 18.44
#